data_AF-A0A357MZT9-F1
#
_entry.id   AF-A0A357MZT9-F1
#
_cell.length_a   1.000
_cell.length_b   1.000
_cell.length_c   1.000
_cell.angle_alpha   90.00
_cell.angle_beta   90.00
_cell.angle_gamma   90.00
#
_symmetry.space_group_name_H-M   'P 1'
#
loop_
_entity.id
_entity.type
_entity.pdbx_description
1 polymer ?
#
loop_
_entity_poly.entity_id
_entity_poly.type
_entity_poly.pdbx_seq_one_letter_code
_entity_poly.pdbx_strand_id
1 'polypeptide(L)'
;RYQSLVGLTAPALDEAFEDYFRQSEQLPTRLLLAADRNGAVGLLLQKLPGDEGDDDGWARASALFDTLGKAELLATPAEQMLHRLFHEEKPELMGSKPLAFGCSCSHERVASMLVSLGEEEARAAAEDTGAVDVRCEFCGREYHFPLTEFGILFHGAEGTVPAPERLQ
;
A
#
# COMPACT_ATOMS: atom_id res chain seq x y z
N ARG A 1 12.65 10.28 -7.97
CA ARG A 1 11.38 9.50 -8.04
C ARG A 1 11.51 8.60 -9.26
N TYR A 2 11.39 7.29 -9.11
CA TYR A 2 11.38 6.33 -10.21
C TYR A 2 9.94 5.97 -10.54
N GLN A 3 9.59 5.83 -11.81
CA GLN A 3 8.25 5.47 -12.26
C GLN A 3 8.38 4.54 -13.47
N SER A 4 7.72 3.38 -13.39
CA SER A 4 7.52 2.46 -14.50
C SER A 4 6.03 2.24 -14.73
N LEU A 5 5.64 2.04 -15.98
CA LEU A 5 4.27 1.83 -16.42
C LEU A 5 4.24 0.64 -17.37
N VAL A 6 3.38 -0.32 -17.09
CA VAL A 6 3.11 -1.49 -17.93
C VAL A 6 1.61 -1.56 -18.23
N GLY A 7 1.24 -2.17 -19.36
CA GLY A 7 -0.16 -2.39 -19.68
C GLY A 7 -0.80 -3.39 -18.71
N LEU A 8 -2.03 -3.11 -18.27
CA LEU A 8 -2.82 -4.06 -17.48
C LEU A 8 -3.56 -5.00 -18.44
N THR A 9 -2.93 -6.13 -18.76
CA THR A 9 -3.51 -7.15 -19.67
C THR A 9 -4.00 -8.38 -18.94
N ALA A 10 -3.56 -8.62 -17.71
CA ALA A 10 -3.92 -9.79 -16.96
C ALA A 10 -5.32 -9.68 -16.31
N PRO A 11 -6.07 -10.80 -16.22
CA PRO A 11 -7.38 -10.83 -15.58
C PRO A 11 -7.34 -10.71 -14.05
N ALA A 12 -6.19 -11.00 -13.44
CA ALA A 12 -5.99 -10.99 -12.00
C ALA A 12 -4.83 -10.08 -11.58
N LEU A 13 -4.93 -9.52 -10.38
CA LEU A 13 -3.98 -8.52 -9.88
C LEU A 13 -2.59 -9.13 -9.60
N ASP A 14 -2.54 -10.36 -9.10
CA ASP A 14 -1.32 -11.13 -8.91
C ASP A 14 -0.56 -11.30 -10.24
N GLU A 15 -1.26 -11.74 -11.28
CA GLU A 15 -0.69 -11.90 -12.63
C GLU A 15 -0.21 -10.56 -13.22
N ALA A 16 -0.96 -9.47 -13.00
CA ALA A 16 -0.56 -8.14 -13.44
C ALA A 16 0.74 -7.66 -12.78
N PHE A 17 0.95 -7.98 -11.50
CA PHE A 17 2.21 -7.69 -10.81
C PHE A 17 3.35 -8.58 -11.29
N GLU A 18 3.10 -9.87 -11.56
CA GLU A 18 4.12 -10.74 -12.19
C GLU A 18 4.55 -10.19 -13.56
N ASP A 19 3.60 -9.70 -14.37
CA ASP A 19 3.86 -9.01 -15.63
C ASP A 19 4.73 -7.77 -15.44
N TYR A 20 4.41 -6.95 -14.43
CA TYR A 20 5.21 -5.77 -14.08
C TYR A 20 6.66 -6.14 -13.74
N PHE A 21 6.88 -7.11 -12.85
CA PHE A 21 8.23 -7.53 -12.44
C PHE A 21 9.02 -8.10 -13.61
N ARG A 22 8.38 -8.89 -14.47
CA ARG A 22 8.99 -9.45 -15.68
C ARG A 22 9.43 -8.36 -16.65
N GLN A 23 8.59 -7.34 -16.89
CA GLN A 23 8.86 -6.30 -17.89
C GLN A 23 9.78 -5.18 -17.38
N SER A 24 9.60 -4.75 -16.13
CA SER A 24 10.29 -3.56 -15.58
C SER A 24 11.57 -3.94 -14.85
N GLU A 25 11.51 -4.95 -13.98
CA GLU A 25 12.61 -5.31 -13.08
C GLU A 25 13.47 -6.46 -13.64
N GLN A 26 12.97 -7.19 -14.63
CA GLN A 26 13.61 -8.37 -15.23
C GLN A 26 13.96 -9.46 -14.18
N LEU A 27 13.18 -9.51 -13.08
CA LEU A 27 13.34 -10.49 -12.01
C LEU A 27 12.23 -11.55 -12.10
N PRO A 28 12.57 -12.84 -12.24
CA PRO A 28 11.61 -13.92 -12.10
C PRO A 28 10.87 -13.81 -10.77
N THR A 29 9.56 -13.62 -10.84
CA THR A 29 8.71 -13.37 -9.67
C THR A 29 7.41 -14.16 -9.84
N ARG A 30 6.98 -14.84 -8.77
CA ARG A 30 5.65 -15.42 -8.61
C ARG A 30 4.93 -14.70 -7.49
N LEU A 31 3.63 -14.46 -7.67
CA LEU A 31 2.78 -13.78 -6.69
C LEU A 31 1.42 -14.47 -6.64
N LEU A 32 0.95 -14.74 -5.43
CA LEU A 32 -0.39 -15.27 -5.19
C LEU A 32 -1.07 -14.37 -4.19
N LEU A 33 -2.21 -13.80 -4.57
CA LEU A 33 -3.01 -12.94 -3.72
C LEU A 33 -4.37 -13.57 -3.46
N ALA A 34 -4.79 -13.53 -2.20
CA ALA A 34 -6.11 -13.99 -1.78
C ALA A 34 -6.71 -13.02 -0.75
N ALA A 35 -8.01 -12.80 -0.83
CA ALA A 35 -8.75 -11.97 0.11
C ALA A 35 -10.16 -12.53 0.33
N ASP A 36 -10.65 -12.40 1.55
CA ASP A 36 -12.02 -12.73 1.96
C ASP A 36 -12.59 -11.65 2.90
N ARG A 37 -13.67 -11.96 3.62
CA ARG A 37 -14.28 -11.03 4.58
C ARG A 37 -13.45 -10.80 5.83
N ASN A 38 -12.50 -11.67 6.13
CA ASN A 38 -11.69 -11.65 7.36
C ASN A 38 -10.32 -11.02 7.14
N GLY A 39 -9.82 -10.99 5.90
CA GLY A 39 -8.57 -10.32 5.59
C GLY A 39 -8.07 -10.55 4.17
N ALA A 40 -6.82 -10.13 3.96
CA ALA A 40 -6.08 -10.34 2.73
C ALA A 40 -4.69 -10.89 3.06
N VAL A 41 -4.17 -11.73 2.17
CA VAL A 41 -2.89 -12.42 2.30
C VAL A 41 -2.23 -12.54 0.94
N GLY A 42 -0.90 -12.54 0.93
CA GLY A 42 -0.12 -12.75 -0.26
C GLY A 42 1.14 -13.55 0.02
N LEU A 43 1.56 -14.34 -0.97
CA LEU A 43 2.87 -14.97 -1.00
C LEU A 43 3.61 -14.51 -2.25
N LEU A 44 4.81 -13.95 -2.06
CA LEU A 44 5.72 -13.54 -3.12
C LEU A 44 6.95 -14.44 -3.09
N LEU A 45 7.29 -15.02 -4.24
CA LEU A 45 8.52 -15.76 -4.47
C LEU A 45 9.30 -15.02 -5.56
N GLN A 46 10.54 -14.60 -5.27
CA GLN A 46 11.34 -13.81 -6.19
C GLN A 46 12.76 -14.33 -6.25
N LYS A 47 13.28 -14.53 -7.47
CA LYS A 47 14.69 -14.88 -7.69
C LYS A 47 15.54 -13.64 -7.50
N LEU A 48 16.54 -13.72 -6.63
CA LEU A 48 17.52 -12.66 -6.44
C LEU A 48 18.64 -12.74 -7.50
N PRO A 49 19.24 -11.60 -7.90
CA PRO A 49 20.38 -11.58 -8.80
C PRO A 49 21.63 -12.18 -8.12
N GLY A 50 22.51 -12.81 -8.91
CA GLY A 50 23.79 -13.35 -8.43
C GLY A 50 23.74 -14.78 -7.90
N ASP A 51 22.61 -15.48 -8.04
CA ASP A 51 22.48 -16.90 -7.70
C ASP A 51 22.70 -17.80 -8.93
N GLU A 52 23.94 -18.28 -9.07
CA GLU A 52 24.40 -19.24 -10.10
C GLU A 52 24.67 -20.65 -9.51
N GLY A 53 24.34 -20.87 -8.23
CA GLY A 53 24.72 -22.11 -7.52
C GLY A 53 23.75 -23.28 -7.73
N ASP A 54 22.49 -22.99 -8.05
CA ASP A 54 21.43 -23.97 -8.26
C ASP A 54 20.57 -23.59 -9.47
N ASP A 55 20.93 -24.14 -10.63
CA ASP A 55 20.25 -23.88 -11.90
C ASP A 55 18.76 -24.30 -11.90
N ASP A 56 18.38 -25.26 -11.03
CA ASP A 56 17.03 -25.83 -10.96
C ASP A 56 16.21 -25.28 -9.79
N GLY A 57 16.84 -24.58 -8.83
CA GLY A 57 16.18 -24.07 -7.62
C GLY A 57 14.97 -23.19 -7.90
N TRP A 58 15.03 -22.35 -8.93
CA TRP A 58 13.89 -21.53 -9.35
C TRP A 58 12.72 -22.38 -9.88
N ALA A 59 13.02 -23.39 -10.71
CA ALA A 59 11.99 -24.25 -11.29
C ALA A 59 11.30 -25.08 -10.21
N ARG A 60 12.06 -25.64 -9.27
CA ARG A 60 11.50 -26.39 -8.13
C ARG A 60 10.67 -25.50 -7.20
N ALA A 61 11.20 -24.36 -6.78
CA ALA A 61 10.47 -23.44 -5.90
C ALA A 61 9.17 -22.94 -6.56
N SER A 62 9.20 -22.70 -7.88
CA SER A 62 8.00 -22.36 -8.65
C SER A 62 7.00 -23.50 -8.70
N ALA A 63 7.44 -24.73 -8.93
CA ALA A 63 6.56 -25.90 -8.95
C ALA A 63 5.88 -26.14 -7.60
N LEU A 64 6.62 -25.95 -6.48
CA LEU A 64 6.06 -26.01 -5.13
C LEU A 64 5.04 -24.89 -4.91
N PHE A 65 5.38 -23.66 -5.30
CA PHE A 65 4.48 -22.51 -5.24
C PHE A 65 3.16 -22.76 -6.00
N ASP A 66 3.23 -23.38 -7.17
CA ASP A 66 2.06 -23.67 -8.01
C ASP A 66 1.08 -24.70 -7.40
N THR A 67 1.48 -25.40 -6.33
CA THR A 67 0.59 -26.27 -5.56
C THR A 67 -0.32 -25.51 -4.60
N LEU A 68 0.00 -24.25 -4.29
CA LEU A 68 -0.70 -23.46 -3.28
C LEU A 68 -2.02 -22.89 -3.83
N GLY A 69 -3.13 -23.28 -3.20
CA GLY A 69 -4.44 -22.71 -3.48
C GLY A 69 -4.77 -21.47 -2.61
N LYS A 70 -5.60 -20.56 -3.14
CA LYS A 70 -6.05 -19.35 -2.43
C LYS A 70 -6.74 -19.63 -1.08
N ALA A 71 -7.52 -20.71 -0.99
CA ALA A 71 -8.21 -21.10 0.24
C ALA A 71 -7.23 -21.56 1.33
N GLU A 72 -6.19 -22.30 0.95
CA GLU A 72 -5.14 -22.74 1.88
C GLU A 72 -4.30 -21.55 2.35
N LEU A 73 -3.98 -20.63 1.43
CA LEU A 73 -3.26 -19.40 1.75
C LEU A 73 -4.00 -18.53 2.78
N LEU A 74 -5.32 -18.42 2.66
CA LEU A 74 -6.17 -17.68 3.63
C LEU A 74 -6.27 -18.37 5.00
N ALA A 75 -6.29 -19.70 5.02
CA ALA A 75 -6.55 -20.47 6.23
C ALA A 75 -5.30 -20.77 7.09
N THR A 76 -4.09 -20.58 6.53
CA THR A 76 -2.85 -21.08 7.12
C THR A 76 -1.94 -19.94 7.58
N PRO A 77 -1.42 -19.95 8.82
CA PRO A 77 -0.41 -18.99 9.27
C PRO A 77 0.86 -19.01 8.41
N ALA A 78 1.47 -17.85 8.19
CA ALA A 78 2.60 -17.68 7.26
C ALA A 78 3.76 -18.65 7.51
N GLU A 79 4.23 -18.80 8.76
CA GLU A 79 5.35 -19.71 9.08
C GLU A 79 5.01 -21.18 8.77
N GLN A 80 3.78 -21.59 9.08
CA GLN A 80 3.31 -22.95 8.77
C GLN A 80 3.18 -23.16 7.26
N MET A 81 2.70 -22.16 6.53
CA MET A 81 2.61 -22.18 5.07
C MET A 81 4.00 -22.35 4.43
N LEU A 82 4.97 -21.53 4.85
CA LEU A 82 6.34 -21.58 4.33
C LEU A 82 7.01 -22.93 4.61
N HIS A 83 6.82 -23.48 5.82
CA HIS A 83 7.30 -24.82 6.12
C HIS A 83 6.63 -25.88 5.22
N ARG A 84 5.31 -25.85 5.07
CA ARG A 84 4.59 -26.83 4.24
C ARG A 84 5.08 -26.83 2.79
N LEU A 85 5.26 -25.65 2.21
CA LEU A 85 5.70 -25.51 0.81
C LEU A 85 7.19 -25.79 0.62
N PHE A 86 8.05 -25.30 1.51
CA PHE A 86 9.49 -25.20 1.24
C PHE A 86 10.39 -25.92 2.27
N HIS A 87 9.88 -26.79 3.15
CA HIS A 87 10.71 -27.43 4.19
C HIS A 87 11.97 -28.15 3.65
N GLU A 88 11.91 -28.76 2.46
CA GLU A 88 13.09 -29.41 1.84
C GLU A 88 14.12 -28.40 1.33
N GLU A 89 13.69 -27.19 0.98
CA GLU A 89 14.55 -26.07 0.54
C GLU A 89 15.21 -25.32 1.73
N LYS A 90 14.88 -25.71 2.97
CA LYS A 90 15.46 -25.18 4.23
C LYS A 90 15.42 -23.63 4.31
N PRO A 91 14.24 -23.00 4.22
CA PRO A 91 14.12 -21.55 4.25
C PRO A 91 14.60 -20.97 5.58
N GLU A 92 15.30 -19.83 5.51
CA GLU A 92 15.66 -19.04 6.68
C GLU A 92 14.62 -17.95 6.94
N LEU A 93 14.04 -17.94 8.15
CA LEU A 93 13.12 -16.89 8.56
C LEU A 93 13.91 -15.67 9.04
N MET A 94 13.90 -14.61 8.23
CA MET A 94 14.62 -13.36 8.54
C MET A 94 13.92 -12.46 9.58
N GLY A 95 12.61 -12.64 9.78
CA GLY A 95 11.83 -11.89 10.76
C GLY A 95 10.42 -11.59 10.30
N SER A 96 9.63 -10.99 11.19
CA SER A 96 8.26 -10.56 10.92
C SER A 96 8.09 -9.07 11.22
N LYS A 97 7.21 -8.42 10.46
CA LYS A 97 6.83 -7.03 10.68
C LYS A 97 5.31 -6.95 10.72
N PRO A 98 4.70 -6.48 11.83
CA PRO A 98 3.27 -6.32 11.89
C PRO A 98 2.82 -5.29 10.86
N LEU A 99 1.78 -5.62 10.11
CA LEU A 99 1.13 -4.72 9.17
C LEU A 99 -0.08 -4.08 9.85
N ALA A 100 -0.22 -2.77 9.68
CA ALA A 100 -1.37 -2.01 10.13
C ALA A 100 -1.75 -1.01 9.04
N PHE A 101 -3.04 -0.70 8.96
CA PHE A 101 -3.50 0.40 8.11
C PHE A 101 -2.83 1.71 8.54
N GLY A 102 -2.25 2.44 7.59
CA GLY A 102 -1.56 3.70 7.85
C GLY A 102 -1.91 4.73 6.80
N CYS A 103 -2.72 5.73 7.18
CA CYS A 103 -2.93 6.92 6.38
C CYS A 103 -2.19 8.09 7.00
N SER A 104 -1.62 8.94 6.16
CA SER A 104 -0.85 10.10 6.60
C SER A 104 -1.71 11.37 6.75
N CYS A 105 -3.02 11.30 6.52
CA CYS A 105 -3.92 12.42 6.75
C CYS A 105 -4.01 12.77 8.24
N SER A 106 -4.08 14.06 8.54
CA SER A 106 -4.27 14.58 9.89
C SER A 106 -5.07 15.86 9.83
N HIS A 107 -5.59 16.30 10.97
CA HIS A 107 -6.36 17.54 11.05
C HIS A 107 -5.49 18.73 10.61
N GLU A 108 -4.23 18.76 11.02
CA GLU A 108 -3.25 19.80 10.69
C GLU A 108 -2.94 19.85 9.19
N ARG A 109 -2.84 18.70 8.53
CA ARG A 109 -2.61 18.64 7.07
C ARG A 109 -3.82 19.13 6.29
N VAL A 110 -5.03 18.77 6.72
CA VAL A 110 -6.26 19.25 6.08
C VAL A 110 -6.45 20.74 6.34
N ALA A 111 -6.15 21.22 7.55
CA ALA A 111 -6.11 22.64 7.88
C ALA A 111 -5.14 23.40 6.96
N SER A 112 -3.91 22.89 6.79
CA SER A 112 -2.92 23.48 5.88
C SER A 112 -3.38 23.51 4.42
N MET A 113 -4.12 22.48 3.99
CA MET A 113 -4.72 22.44 2.65
C MET A 113 -5.80 23.53 2.50
N LEU A 114 -6.70 23.69 3.48
CA LEU A 114 -7.73 24.74 3.48
C LEU A 114 -7.12 26.14 3.49
N VAL A 115 -6.05 26.35 4.26
CA VAL A 115 -5.27 27.59 4.25
C VAL A 115 -4.70 27.86 2.85
N SER A 116 -4.16 26.85 2.19
CA SER A 116 -3.57 26.97 0.85
C SER A 116 -4.61 27.25 -0.24
N LEU A 117 -5.87 26.84 -0.03
CA LEU A 117 -7.01 27.15 -0.90
C LEU A 117 -7.39 28.64 -0.81
N GLY A 118 -7.24 29.24 0.38
CA GLY A 118 -7.54 30.64 0.65
C GLY A 118 -8.83 30.83 1.43
N GLU A 119 -8.90 31.92 2.20
CA GLU A 119 -9.99 32.15 3.15
C GLU A 119 -11.34 32.36 2.45
N GLU A 120 -11.37 33.09 1.34
CA GLU A 120 -12.60 33.35 0.59
C GLU A 120 -13.22 32.06 0.06
N GLU A 121 -12.43 31.20 -0.59
CA GLU A 121 -12.90 29.92 -1.13
C GLU A 121 -13.35 28.96 -0.02
N ALA A 122 -12.58 28.89 1.08
CA ALA A 122 -12.95 28.04 2.20
C ALA A 122 -14.25 28.51 2.89
N ARG A 123 -14.48 29.83 3.01
CA ARG A 123 -15.72 30.37 3.57
C ARG A 123 -16.91 30.13 2.65
N ALA A 124 -16.73 30.33 1.35
CA ALA A 124 -17.75 30.03 0.34
C ALA A 124 -18.20 28.57 0.42
N ALA A 125 -17.24 27.64 0.61
CA ALA A 125 -17.53 26.21 0.77
C ALA A 125 -18.36 25.87 2.03
N ALA A 126 -18.47 26.79 3.00
CA ALA A 126 -19.23 26.61 4.24
C ALA A 126 -20.49 27.48 4.34
N GLU A 127 -20.83 28.28 3.34
CA GLU A 127 -21.96 29.23 3.39
C GLU A 127 -23.30 28.54 3.70
N ASP A 128 -23.56 27.39 3.07
CA ASP A 128 -24.84 26.67 3.20
C ASP A 128 -24.92 25.77 4.44
N THR A 129 -23.78 25.29 4.93
CA THR A 129 -23.68 24.24 5.97
C THR A 129 -23.16 24.76 7.32
N GLY A 130 -22.54 25.96 7.33
CA GLY A 130 -21.87 26.52 8.49
C GLY A 130 -20.49 25.91 8.79
N ALA A 131 -20.02 24.96 7.98
CA ALA A 131 -18.75 24.26 8.15
C ALA A 131 -18.24 23.65 6.84
N VAL A 132 -16.93 23.42 6.77
CA VAL A 132 -16.31 22.63 5.69
C VAL A 132 -16.06 21.20 6.17
N ASP A 133 -16.65 20.24 5.47
CA ASP A 133 -16.39 18.82 5.66
C ASP A 133 -15.43 18.31 4.58
N VAL A 134 -14.26 17.82 5.01
CA VAL A 134 -13.26 17.25 4.10
C VAL A 134 -13.16 15.76 4.35
N ARG A 135 -13.39 14.97 3.31
CA ARG A 135 -13.17 13.52 3.33
C ARG A 135 -11.83 13.16 2.71
N CYS A 136 -11.00 12.41 3.44
CA CYS A 136 -9.76 11.88 2.88
C CYS A 136 -10.07 10.75 1.88
N GLU A 137 -9.74 10.94 0.61
CA GLU A 137 -10.00 9.93 -0.44
C GLU A 137 -9.12 8.66 -0.34
N PHE A 138 -8.15 8.63 0.58
CA PHE A 138 -7.34 7.43 0.85
C PHE A 138 -7.89 6.57 1.98
N CYS A 139 -8.33 7.18 3.08
CA CYS A 139 -8.78 6.44 4.27
C CYS A 139 -10.26 6.61 4.61
N GLY A 140 -10.97 7.49 3.90
CA GLY A 140 -12.37 7.81 4.16
C GLY A 140 -12.62 8.62 5.43
N ARG A 141 -11.60 8.99 6.21
CA ARG A 141 -11.77 9.82 7.41
C ARG A 141 -12.31 11.19 7.03
N GLU A 142 -13.31 11.65 7.77
CA GLU A 142 -13.91 12.96 7.66
C GLU A 142 -13.31 13.92 8.68
N TYR A 143 -13.07 15.16 8.24
CA TYR A 143 -12.55 16.26 9.04
C TYR A 143 -13.52 17.42 8.94
N HIS A 144 -14.00 17.89 10.08
CA HIS A 144 -15.02 18.92 10.17
C HIS A 144 -14.39 20.23 10.66
N PHE A 145 -14.58 21.31 9.90
CA PHE A 145 -14.06 22.64 10.23
C PHE A 145 -15.21 23.65 10.30
N PRO A 146 -15.71 24.00 11.49
CA PRO A 146 -16.79 24.96 11.64
C PRO A 146 -16.31 26.39 11.35
N LEU A 147 -17.19 27.23 10.78
CA LEU A 147 -16.87 28.63 10.45
C LEU A 147 -16.36 29.45 11.64
N THR A 148 -16.74 29.07 12.86
CA THR A 148 -16.29 29.72 14.11
C THR A 148 -14.78 29.59 14.33
N GLU A 149 -14.13 28.58 13.76
CA GLU A 149 -12.69 28.33 13.92
C GLU A 149 -11.85 28.97 12.81
N PHE A 150 -12.48 29.50 11.75
CA PHE A 150 -11.78 30.03 10.58
C PHE A 150 -10.91 31.24 10.90
N GLY A 151 -11.33 32.09 11.85
CA GLY A 151 -10.50 33.18 12.32
C GLY A 151 -9.15 32.70 12.84
N ILE A 152 -9.14 31.62 13.62
CA ILE A 152 -7.91 31.02 14.16
C ILE A 152 -7.11 30.33 13.06
N LEU A 153 -7.80 29.58 12.19
CA LEU A 153 -7.20 28.82 11.09
C LEU A 153 -6.39 29.71 10.13
N PHE A 154 -6.94 30.86 9.73
CA PHE A 154 -6.32 31.75 8.74
C PHE A 154 -5.41 32.81 9.37
N HIS A 155 -5.63 33.24 10.62
CA HIS A 155 -4.71 34.17 11.31
C HIS A 155 -3.46 33.46 11.89
N GLY A 156 -3.55 32.17 12.21
CA GLY A 156 -2.41 31.38 12.68
C GLY A 156 -1.44 30.91 11.59
N ALA A 157 -1.78 31.13 10.31
CA ALA A 157 -1.07 30.59 9.16
C ALA A 157 0.13 31.43 8.65
N GLU A 158 0.44 32.58 9.27
CA GLU A 158 1.65 33.35 8.95
C GLU A 158 2.97 32.62 9.30
N GLY A 159 2.90 31.44 9.93
CA GLY A 159 4.05 30.55 10.17
C GLY A 159 4.13 29.44 9.12
N THR A 160 5.11 29.53 8.22
CA THR A 160 5.52 28.47 7.28
C THR A 160 5.59 27.09 7.94
N VAL A 161 4.67 26.19 7.58
CA VAL A 161 4.74 24.77 7.95
C VAL A 161 5.73 24.10 7.00
N PRO A 162 6.80 23.45 7.49
CA PRO A 162 7.74 22.78 6.62
C PRO A 162 7.07 21.63 5.87
N ALA A 163 7.45 21.46 4.60
CA ALA A 163 6.97 20.37 3.77
C ALA A 163 7.21 19.01 4.47
N PRO A 164 6.28 18.05 4.35
CA PRO A 164 6.45 16.74 4.96
C PRO A 164 7.72 16.06 4.43
N GLU A 165 8.53 15.49 5.32
CA GLU A 165 9.78 14.78 4.97
C GLU A 165 9.55 13.56 4.06
N ARG A 166 8.30 13.16 3.82
CA ARG A 166 7.95 12.06 2.93
C ARG A 166 6.77 12.43 2.04
N LEU A 167 7.09 12.70 0.79
CA LEU A 167 6.19 12.45 -0.34
C LEU A 167 6.19 10.95 -0.56
N GLN A 168 5.12 10.26 -0.18
CA GLN A 168 4.85 8.94 -0.74
C GLN A 168 4.25 9.15 -2.14
#